data_AF-A0A7W2T1M2-F1
#
_entry.id   AF-A0A7W2T1M2-F1
#
_cell.length_a   1.000
_cell.length_b   1.000
_cell.length_c   1.000
_cell.angle_alpha   90.00
_cell.angle_beta   90.00
_cell.angle_gamma   90.00
#
_symmetry.space_group_name_H-M   'P 1'
#
loop_
_entity.id
_entity.type
_entity.pdbx_description
1 polymer ?
#
loop_
_entity_poly.entity_id
_entity_poly.type
_entity_poly.pdbx_seq_one_letter_code
_entity_poly.pdbx_strand_id
1 'polypeptide(L)' 'MSNRPNTKKQQLTPPITLMQTWCILARDEDEQVSKHAMKMLLDTFGDLKSIIEFVKKNNIK' A
#
# COMPACT_ATOMS: atom_id res chain seq x y z
N MET A 1 23.95 20.17 -23.14
CA MET A 1 24.20 18.81 -22.59
C MET A 1 23.72 18.77 -21.15
N SER A 2 22.70 17.96 -20.85
CA SER A 2 22.42 17.35 -19.53
C SER A 2 21.13 16.53 -19.62
N ASN A 3 21.20 15.35 -20.23
CA ASN A 3 20.12 14.37 -20.15
C ASN A 3 20.26 13.66 -18.80
N ARG A 4 19.53 14.13 -17.78
CA ARG A 4 19.40 13.38 -16.53
C ARG A 4 18.61 12.11 -16.84
N PRO A 5 19.07 10.92 -16.47
CA PRO A 5 18.23 9.73 -16.55
C PRO A 5 17.05 9.97 -15.60
N ASN A 6 15.85 10.05 -16.17
CA ASN A 6 14.60 10.01 -15.43
C ASN A 6 14.59 8.67 -14.68
N THR A 7 15.01 8.65 -13.42
CA THR A 7 14.92 7.49 -12.54
C THR A 7 13.44 7.21 -12.38
N LYS A 8 12.88 6.38 -13.27
CA LYS A 8 11.62 5.70 -13.04
C LYS A 8 11.77 5.09 -11.64
N LYS A 9 11.10 5.67 -10.63
CA LYS A 9 10.97 5.04 -9.32
C LYS A 9 10.47 3.64 -9.65
N GLN A 10 11.33 2.64 -9.54
CA GLN A 10 10.88 1.26 -9.67
C GLN A 10 9.74 1.16 -8.68
N GLN A 11 8.52 0.92 -9.17
CA GLN A 11 7.38 0.64 -8.33
C GLN A 11 7.72 -0.67 -7.62
N LEU A 12 8.42 -0.55 -6.49
CA LEU A 12 8.70 -1.64 -5.60
C LEU A 12 7.34 -2.05 -5.06
N THR A 13 6.81 -3.14 -5.58
CA THR A 13 5.57 -3.70 -5.08
C THR A 13 5.79 -4.05 -3.61
N PRO A 14 4.95 -3.55 -2.69
CA PRO A 14 5.13 -3.83 -1.28
C PRO A 14 5.04 -5.35 -1.05
N PRO A 15 5.77 -5.90 -0.05
CA PRO A 15 5.65 -7.30 0.31
C PRO A 15 4.20 -7.67 0.63
N ILE A 16 3.74 -8.81 0.12
CA ILE A 16 2.35 -9.28 0.31
C ILE A 16 2.00 -9.38 1.81
N THR A 17 2.92 -9.91 2.62
CA THR A 17 2.73 -10.03 4.07
C THR A 17 2.50 -8.68 4.74
N LEU A 18 3.23 -7.63 4.32
CA LEU A 18 3.05 -6.28 4.85
C LEU A 18 1.66 -5.74 4.50
N MET A 19 1.20 -5.98 3.27
CA MET A 19 -0.15 -5.62 2.84
C MET A 19 -1.23 -6.34 3.64
N GLN A 20 -1.07 -7.64 3.87
CA GLN A 20 -1.98 -8.41 4.72
C GLN A 20 -2.04 -7.84 6.13
N THR A 21 -0.89 -7.54 6.74
CA THR A 21 -0.82 -6.95 8.08
C THR A 21 -1.59 -5.63 8.14
N TRP A 22 -1.37 -4.71 7.20
CA TRP A 22 -2.09 -3.44 7.19
C TRP A 22 -3.60 -3.61 6.91
N CYS A 23 -4.01 -4.55 6.05
CA CYS A 23 -5.44 -4.85 5.85
C CYS A 23 -6.11 -5.45 7.11
N ILE A 24 -5.37 -6.21 7.92
CA ILE A 24 -5.86 -6.72 9.20
C ILE A 24 -5.98 -5.57 10.20
N LEU A 25 -4.92 -4.79 10.37
CA LEU A 25 -4.88 -3.67 11.32
C LEU A 25 -5.87 -2.56 10.96
N ALA A 26 -6.18 -2.37 9.68
CA ALA A 26 -7.21 -1.42 9.25
C ALA A 26 -8.62 -1.78 9.78
N ARG A 27 -8.83 -3.03 10.19
CA ARG A 27 -10.09 -3.55 10.78
C ARG A 27 -10.01 -3.65 12.31
N ASP A 28 -8.92 -3.18 12.93
CA ASP A 28 -8.71 -3.24 14.38
C ASP A 28 -9.73 -2.37 15.14
N GLU A 29 -10.06 -2.77 16.37
CA GLU A 29 -10.98 -2.04 17.24
C GLU A 29 -10.35 -0.76 17.80
N ASP A 30 -9.01 -0.73 17.91
CA ASP A 30 -8.27 0.48 18.24
C ASP A 30 -8.27 1.45 17.05
N GLU A 31 -8.97 2.58 17.23
CA GLU A 31 -9.13 3.60 16.20
C GLU A 31 -7.79 4.18 15.72
N GLN A 32 -6.78 4.31 16.60
CA GLN A 32 -5.47 4.82 16.22
C GLN A 32 -4.72 3.82 15.34
N VAL A 33 -4.82 2.53 15.68
CA VAL A 33 -4.22 1.44 14.89
C VAL A 33 -4.88 1.38 13.52
N SER A 34 -6.21 1.38 13.46
CA SER A 34 -6.97 1.33 12.20
C SER A 34 -6.64 2.53 11.29
N LYS A 35 -6.65 3.75 11.83
CA LYS A 35 -6.30 4.97 11.08
C LYS A 35 -4.87 4.93 10.57
N HIS A 36 -3.92 4.50 11.40
CA HIS A 36 -2.53 4.42 11.00
C HIS A 36 -2.33 3.39 9.87
N ALA A 37 -2.95 2.22 9.97
CA ALA A 37 -2.87 1.19 8.92
C ALA A 37 -3.48 1.68 7.60
N MET A 38 -4.63 2.35 7.64
CA MET A 38 -5.22 2.97 6.44
C MET A 38 -4.32 4.05 5.83
N LYS A 39 -3.66 4.86 6.66
CA LYS A 39 -2.67 5.84 6.19
C LYS A 39 -1.50 5.15 5.48
N MET A 40 -0.96 4.07 6.03
CA MET A 40 0.14 3.32 5.40
C MET A 40 -0.25 2.75 4.04
N LEU A 41 -1.47 2.22 3.91
CA LEU A 41 -2.01 1.74 2.64
C LEU A 41 -2.11 2.87 1.62
N LEU A 42 -2.67 4.02 2.01
CA LEU A 42 -2.83 5.18 1.13
C LEU A 42 -1.49 5.82 0.75
N ASP A 43 -0.55 5.95 1.68
CA ASP A 43 0.78 6.48 1.39
C ASP A 43 1.55 5.57 0.41
N THR A 44 1.29 4.26 0.44
CA THR A 44 1.95 3.28 -0.44
C THR A 44 1.36 3.27 -1.86
N PHE A 45 0.04 3.34 -1.99
CA PHE A 45 -0.66 3.18 -3.28
C PHE A 45 -1.18 4.49 -3.88
N GLY A 46 -1.26 5.55 -3.09
CA GLY A 46 -1.83 6.84 -3.47
C GLY A 46 -3.36 6.90 -3.39
N ASP A 47 -4.05 5.81 -3.70
CA ASP A 47 -5.51 5.78 -3.74
C ASP A 47 -6.12 4.40 -3.38
N LEU A 48 -7.40 4.42 -3.00
CA LEU A 48 -8.14 3.23 -2.57
C LEU A 48 -8.35 2.21 -3.69
N LYS A 49 -8.51 2.66 -4.94
CA LYS A 49 -8.75 1.77 -6.08
C LYS A 49 -7.50 0.92 -6.34
N SER A 50 -6.31 1.52 -6.30
CA SER A 50 -5.02 0.86 -6.43
C SER A 50 -4.80 -0.17 -5.31
N ILE A 51 -5.21 0.13 -4.07
CA ILE A 51 -5.18 -0.83 -2.96
C ILE A 51 -6.09 -2.03 -3.26
N ILE A 52 -7.35 -1.78 -3.66
CA ILE A 52 -8.33 -2.84 -3.95
C ILE A 52 -7.86 -3.73 -5.10
N GLU A 53 -7.32 -3.15 -6.17
CA GLU A 53 -6.76 -3.90 -7.31
C GLU A 53 -5.60 -4.80 -6.87
N PHE A 54 -4.69 -4.28 -6.03
CA PHE A 54 -3.58 -5.07 -5.50
C PHE A 54 -4.06 -6.22 -4.60
N VAL A 55 -4.99 -5.95 -3.68
CA VAL A 55 -5.57 -6.94 -2.76
C VAL A 55 -6.23 -8.08 -3.55
N LYS A 56 -7.04 -7.74 -4.56
CA LYS A 56 -7.69 -8.73 -5.43
C LYS A 56 -6.70 -9.55 -6.24
N LYS A 57 -5.72 -8.89 -6.88
CA LYS A 57 -4.71 -9.56 -7.71
C LYS A 57 -3.86 -10.56 -6.91
N ASN A 58 -3.62 -10.29 -5.63
CA ASN A 58 -2.76 -11.11 -4.75
C ASN A 58 -3.55 -12.01 -3.79
N ASN A 59 -4.88 -12.12 -3.92
CA ASN A 59 -5.75 -12.94 -3.06
C ASN A 59 -5.59 -12.65 -1.56
N ILE A 60 -5.43 -11.38 -1.20
CA ILE A 60 -5.40 -10.92 0.20
C ILE A 60 -6.85 -10.90 0.73
N LYS A 61 -7.11 -11.52 1.89
CA LYS A 61 -8.45 -11.69 2.51
C LYS A 61 -8.67 -10.78 3.73
#